data_AF-A0A4Q2YMT7-F1
#
_entry.id   AF-A0A4Q2YMT7-F1
#
_cell.length_a   1.000
_cell.length_b   1.000
_cell.length_c   1.000
_cell.angle_alpha   90.00
_cell.angle_beta   90.00
_cell.angle_gamma   90.00
#
_symmetry.space_group_name_H-M   'P 1'
#
loop_
_entity.id
_entity.type
_entity.pdbx_description
1 polymer ?
#
loop_
_entity_poly.entity_id
_entity_poly.type
_entity_poly.pdbx_seq_one_letter_code
_entity_poly.pdbx_strand_id
1 'polypeptide(L)'
;MTDLASLAQYLVSHPAVAEKAGIHHAYGHALEVSGNVRLGDDCAAIENPSGTGHLLFAAEGMLESFVDDDPWFAGYSAVMVNLSDVAAMGGRPVAVTDILWTPSDEVSTQIWAGMQTAARSYGVPIVGGHTTRV
;
A
#
# COMPACT_ATOMS: atom_id res chain seq x y z
N MET A 1 -11.16 -12.93 27.05
CA MET A 1 -10.73 -13.68 25.84
C MET A 1 -9.63 -14.64 26.30
N THR A 2 -9.92 -15.94 26.40
CA THR A 2 -9.02 -16.90 27.10
C THR A 2 -8.68 -18.15 26.29
N ASP A 3 -9.27 -18.32 25.12
CA ASP A 3 -8.97 -19.43 24.21
C ASP A 3 -8.86 -18.94 22.75
N LEU A 4 -8.21 -19.76 21.92
CA LEU A 4 -7.93 -19.44 20.52
C LEU A 4 -9.22 -19.28 19.70
N ALA A 5 -10.27 -20.05 19.98
CA ALA A 5 -11.53 -19.96 19.24
C ALA A 5 -12.24 -18.63 19.51
N SER A 6 -12.28 -18.21 20.78
CA SER A 6 -12.81 -16.91 21.20
C SER A 6 -12.02 -15.74 20.60
N LEU A 7 -10.69 -15.84 20.52
CA LEU A 7 -9.86 -14.83 19.86
C LEU A 7 -10.10 -14.79 18.35
N ALA A 8 -10.12 -15.95 17.68
CA ALA A 8 -10.38 -16.02 16.25
C ALA A 8 -11.76 -15.45 15.90
N GLN A 9 -12.79 -15.77 16.69
CA GLN A 9 -14.14 -15.26 16.49
C GLN A 9 -14.22 -13.75 16.71
N TYR A 10 -13.53 -13.23 17.73
CA TYR A 10 -13.38 -11.80 17.93
C TYR A 10 -12.73 -11.12 16.72
N LEU A 11 -11.59 -11.63 16.23
CA LEU A 11 -10.88 -11.07 15.08
C LEU A 11 -11.71 -11.08 13.81
N VAL A 12 -12.37 -12.19 13.48
CA VAL A 12 -13.24 -12.29 12.29
C VAL A 12 -14.43 -11.34 12.37
N SER A 13 -14.97 -11.11 13.57
CA SER A 13 -16.08 -10.17 13.79
C SER A 13 -15.64 -8.70 13.92
N HIS A 14 -14.33 -8.43 14.00
CA HIS A 14 -13.83 -7.09 14.23
C HIS A 14 -14.12 -6.21 13.00
N PRO A 15 -14.64 -4.97 13.16
CA PRO A 15 -14.99 -4.10 12.03
C PRO A 15 -13.85 -3.96 11.00
N ALA A 16 -12.62 -3.72 11.47
CA ALA A 16 -11.42 -3.63 10.61
C ALA A 16 -11.13 -4.87 9.75
N VAL A 17 -11.64 -6.05 10.11
CA VAL A 17 -11.52 -7.29 9.33
C VAL A 17 -12.79 -7.54 8.50
N ALA A 18 -13.96 -7.36 9.10
CA ALA A 18 -15.25 -7.57 8.45
C ALA A 18 -15.47 -6.60 7.27
N GLU A 19 -15.02 -5.34 7.39
CA GLU A 19 -15.11 -4.34 6.32
C GLU A 19 -14.30 -4.74 5.08
N LYS A 20 -13.19 -5.47 5.25
CA LYS A 20 -12.39 -5.97 4.11
C LYS A 20 -13.15 -7.00 3.27
N ALA A 21 -14.13 -7.72 3.82
CA ALA A 21 -14.97 -8.63 3.05
C ALA A 21 -15.86 -7.89 2.02
N GLY A 22 -16.10 -6.59 2.23
CA GLY A 22 -16.89 -5.73 1.35
C GLY A 22 -16.07 -4.99 0.29
N ILE A 23 -14.75 -5.16 0.23
CA ILE A 23 -13.89 -4.35 -0.65
C ILE A 23 -14.31 -4.47 -2.13
N HIS A 24 -14.71 -5.65 -2.58
CA HIS A 24 -15.22 -5.85 -3.94
C HIS A 24 -16.48 -5.02 -4.25
N HIS A 25 -17.32 -4.73 -3.24
CA HIS A 25 -18.47 -3.83 -3.41
C HIS A 25 -18.03 -2.38 -3.51
N ALA A 26 -17.01 -1.97 -2.74
CA ALA A 26 -16.44 -0.62 -2.84
C ALA A 26 -15.85 -0.35 -4.24
N TYR A 27 -15.30 -1.38 -4.88
CA TYR A 27 -14.82 -1.33 -6.26
C TYR A 27 -15.91 -1.44 -7.33
N GLY A 28 -17.20 -1.50 -6.97
CA GLY A 28 -18.30 -1.64 -7.93
C GLY A 28 -18.28 -0.60 -9.05
N HIS A 29 -17.94 0.66 -8.73
CA HIS A 29 -17.81 1.74 -9.70
C HIS A 29 -16.61 1.57 -10.65
N ALA A 30 -15.55 0.90 -10.21
CA ALA A 30 -14.35 0.68 -11.00
C ALA A 30 -14.52 -0.44 -12.03
N LEU A 31 -15.53 -1.32 -11.87
CA LEU A 31 -15.75 -2.46 -12.77
C LEU A 31 -15.92 -2.02 -14.23
N GLU A 32 -16.66 -0.92 -14.47
CA GLU A 32 -16.91 -0.39 -15.82
C GLU A 32 -15.63 0.11 -16.53
N VAL A 33 -14.60 0.47 -15.77
CA VAL A 33 -13.35 1.06 -16.27
C VAL A 33 -12.12 0.18 -16.00
N SER A 34 -12.32 -1.03 -15.47
CA SER A 34 -11.24 -1.92 -15.00
C SER A 34 -10.45 -2.59 -16.12
N GLY A 35 -10.90 -2.53 -17.37
CA GLY A 35 -10.15 -3.06 -18.52
C GLY A 35 -9.81 -4.54 -18.42
N ASN A 36 -10.71 -5.36 -17.87
CA ASN A 36 -10.55 -6.80 -17.57
C ASN A 36 -9.54 -7.13 -16.46
N VAL A 37 -9.05 -6.15 -15.70
CA VAL A 37 -8.22 -6.39 -14.51
C VAL A 37 -9.11 -6.84 -13.35
N ARG A 38 -8.75 -7.95 -12.70
CA ARG A 38 -9.44 -8.41 -11.48
C ARG A 38 -9.15 -7.44 -10.33
N LEU A 39 -10.21 -7.03 -9.62
CA LEU A 39 -10.13 -6.07 -8.50
C LEU A 39 -10.22 -6.77 -7.13
N GLY A 40 -9.54 -6.19 -6.13
CA GLY A 40 -9.63 -6.59 -4.72
C GLY A 40 -8.65 -7.70 -4.28
N ASP A 41 -7.47 -7.77 -4.90
CA ASP A 41 -6.32 -8.53 -4.40
C ASP A 41 -5.28 -7.56 -3.80
N ASP A 42 -4.16 -8.05 -3.25
CA ASP A 42 -3.16 -7.20 -2.58
C ASP A 42 -2.56 -6.12 -3.51
N CYS A 43 -2.45 -6.39 -4.82
CA CYS A 43 -2.09 -5.38 -5.80
C CYS A 43 -2.74 -5.66 -7.17
N ALA A 44 -2.80 -4.67 -8.05
CA ALA A 44 -3.35 -4.85 -9.40
C ALA A 44 -2.41 -5.69 -10.25
N ALA A 45 -2.93 -6.75 -10.87
CA ALA A 45 -2.20 -7.61 -11.80
C ALA A 45 -2.70 -7.41 -13.24
N ILE A 46 -1.88 -6.75 -14.04
CA ILE A 46 -2.17 -6.44 -15.45
C ILE A 46 -1.42 -7.44 -16.32
N GLU A 47 -2.09 -8.07 -17.28
CA GLU A 47 -1.42 -8.95 -18.23
C GLU A 47 -0.28 -8.22 -18.92
N ASN A 48 0.90 -8.84 -18.93
CA ASN A 48 2.05 -8.27 -19.61
C ASN A 48 1.79 -8.27 -21.12
N PRO A 49 1.86 -7.13 -21.83
CA PRO A 49 1.64 -7.06 -23.27
C PRO A 49 2.55 -7.96 -24.11
N SER A 50 3.71 -8.35 -23.57
CA SER A 50 4.62 -9.31 -24.20
C SER A 50 4.14 -10.78 -24.12
N GLY A 51 3.01 -11.04 -23.47
CA GLY A 51 2.35 -12.35 -23.39
C GLY A 51 2.90 -13.29 -22.32
N THR A 52 3.82 -12.83 -21.47
CA THR A 52 4.35 -13.65 -20.36
C THR A 52 4.31 -12.91 -19.02
N GLY A 53 3.60 -13.50 -18.05
CA GLY A 53 3.47 -12.97 -16.69
C GLY A 53 2.56 -11.74 -16.59
N HIS A 54 2.69 -11.03 -15.48
CA HIS A 54 1.90 -9.84 -15.15
C HIS A 54 2.80 -8.67 -14.75
N LEU A 55 2.33 -7.46 -15.02
CA LEU A 55 2.80 -6.23 -14.40
C LEU A 55 1.99 -6.01 -13.12
N LEU A 56 2.67 -5.77 -12.01
CA LEU A 56 2.06 -5.62 -10.70
C LEU A 56 2.16 -4.17 -10.23
N PHE A 57 1.04 -3.63 -9.76
CA PHE A 57 0.93 -2.25 -9.27
C PHE A 57 0.25 -2.21 -7.91
N ALA A 58 0.99 -1.83 -6.88
CA ALA A 58 0.47 -1.56 -5.54
C ALA A 58 0.35 -0.04 -5.35
N ALA A 59 -0.66 0.36 -4.57
CA ALA A 59 -0.89 1.75 -4.21
C ALA A 59 -1.53 1.82 -2.82
N GLU A 60 -0.68 2.01 -1.81
CA GLU A 60 -1.09 2.11 -0.42
C GLU A 60 -0.78 3.48 0.18
N GLY A 61 -1.74 3.99 0.94
CA GLY A 61 -1.67 5.28 1.62
C GLY A 61 -1.48 5.12 3.12
N MET A 62 -0.81 6.09 3.75
CA MET A 62 -0.67 6.12 5.20
C MET A 62 -1.80 6.92 5.83
N LEU A 63 -2.31 6.45 6.97
CA LEU A 63 -3.30 7.19 7.77
C LEU A 63 -2.69 8.49 8.30
N GLU A 64 -3.47 9.57 8.30
CA GLU A 64 -3.04 10.88 8.82
C GLU A 64 -2.53 10.79 10.26
N SER A 65 -3.28 10.12 11.15
CA SER A 65 -2.85 9.94 12.54
C SER A 65 -1.53 9.17 12.67
N PHE A 66 -1.23 8.25 11.74
CA PHE A 66 0.04 7.53 11.75
C PHE A 66 1.20 8.43 11.31
N VAL A 67 0.95 9.29 10.32
CA VAL A 67 1.93 10.30 9.88
C VAL A 67 2.18 11.32 10.99
N ASP A 68 1.15 11.73 11.73
CA ASP A 68 1.27 12.67 12.85
C ASP A 68 2.05 12.07 14.03
N ASP A 69 1.79 10.79 14.36
CA ASP A 69 2.42 10.11 15.49
C ASP A 69 3.91 9.78 15.23
N ASP A 70 4.25 9.29 14.03
CA ASP A 70 5.63 8.95 13.64
C ASP A 70 5.84 9.15 12.12
N PRO A 71 6.13 10.38 11.68
CA PRO A 71 6.26 10.68 10.24
C PRO A 71 7.42 9.94 9.58
N TRP A 72 8.51 9.70 10.31
CA TRP A 72 9.63 8.92 9.78
C TRP A 72 9.22 7.48 9.54
N PHE A 73 8.58 6.83 10.51
CA PHE A 73 8.17 5.44 10.36
C PHE A 73 7.01 5.29 9.38
N ALA A 74 6.11 6.28 9.29
CA ALA A 74 5.10 6.34 8.23
C ALA A 74 5.76 6.38 6.84
N GLY A 75 6.81 7.19 6.65
CA GLY A 75 7.58 7.20 5.40
C GLY A 75 8.27 5.87 5.08
N TYR A 76 8.87 5.21 6.09
CA TYR A 76 9.43 3.87 5.91
C TYR A 76 8.34 2.86 5.50
N SER A 77 7.20 2.91 6.19
CA SER A 77 6.06 2.01 6.00
C SER A 77 5.39 2.20 4.64
N ALA A 78 5.31 3.44 4.15
CA ALA A 78 4.77 3.75 2.84
C ALA A 78 5.50 3.03 1.71
N VAL A 79 6.83 2.90 1.81
CA VAL A 79 7.60 2.05 0.87
C VAL A 79 7.31 0.58 1.15
N MET A 80 7.52 0.14 2.39
CA MET A 80 7.48 -1.27 2.78
C MET A 80 6.15 -1.97 2.44
N VAL A 81 5.01 -1.32 2.68
CA VAL A 81 3.69 -1.92 2.44
C VAL A 81 3.47 -2.21 0.94
N ASN A 82 3.78 -1.25 0.06
CA ASN A 82 3.65 -1.43 -1.39
C ASN A 82 4.58 -2.55 -1.91
N LEU A 83 5.79 -2.68 -1.34
CA LEU A 83 6.69 -3.79 -1.67
C LEU A 83 6.15 -5.13 -1.17
N SER A 84 5.53 -5.14 0.01
CA SER A 84 4.92 -6.33 0.62
C SER A 84 3.76 -6.85 -0.24
N ASP A 85 2.89 -5.97 -0.73
CA ASP A 85 1.75 -6.35 -1.56
C ASP A 85 2.19 -6.99 -2.88
N VAL A 86 3.19 -6.40 -3.54
CA VAL A 86 3.80 -6.98 -4.75
C VAL A 86 4.42 -8.35 -4.44
N ALA A 87 5.11 -8.50 -3.31
CA ALA A 87 5.71 -9.77 -2.90
C ALA A 87 4.66 -10.84 -2.57
N ALA A 88 3.55 -10.47 -1.93
CA ALA A 88 2.43 -11.35 -1.60
C ALA A 88 1.79 -11.95 -2.87
N MET A 89 1.76 -11.17 -3.95
CA MET A 89 1.31 -11.59 -5.27
C MET A 89 2.34 -12.41 -6.07
N GLY A 90 3.46 -12.80 -5.43
CA GLY A 90 4.55 -13.54 -6.07
C GLY A 90 5.46 -12.69 -6.97
N GLY A 91 5.31 -11.37 -6.90
CA GLY A 91 6.08 -10.40 -7.67
C GLY A 91 7.46 -10.12 -7.10
N ARG A 92 8.28 -9.44 -7.92
CA ARG A 92 9.52 -8.81 -7.48
C ARG A 92 9.39 -7.30 -7.65
N PRO A 93 9.38 -6.51 -6.57
CA PRO A 93 9.33 -5.06 -6.70
C PRO A 93 10.54 -4.51 -7.46
N VAL A 94 10.29 -3.54 -8.33
CA VAL A 94 11.34 -2.94 -9.19
C VAL A 94 11.51 -1.44 -8.97
N ALA A 95 10.47 -0.76 -8.52
CA ALA A 95 10.47 0.67 -8.25
C ALA A 95 9.27 1.06 -7.38
N VAL A 96 9.32 2.25 -6.79
CA VAL A 96 8.19 2.91 -6.11
C VAL A 96 8.01 4.31 -6.69
N THR A 97 6.77 4.76 -6.81
CA THR A 97 6.42 6.16 -7.03
C THR A 97 5.80 6.75 -5.77
N ASP A 98 6.16 7.97 -5.40
CA ASP A 98 5.62 8.64 -4.22
C ASP A 98 4.43 9.56 -4.53
N ILE A 99 3.52 9.70 -3.58
CA ILE A 99 2.53 10.77 -3.56
C ILE A 99 2.53 11.33 -2.14
N LEU A 100 3.00 12.57 -1.98
CA LEU A 100 3.24 13.19 -0.70
C LEU A 100 2.54 14.55 -0.60
N TRP A 101 1.57 14.66 0.30
CA TRP A 101 1.00 15.93 0.75
C TRP A 101 1.40 16.19 2.19
N THR A 102 2.00 17.34 2.46
CA THR A 102 2.51 17.66 3.81
C THR A 102 2.19 19.10 4.21
N PRO A 103 1.91 19.36 5.50
CA PRO A 103 1.63 20.70 6.00
C PRO A 103 2.91 21.54 6.22
N SER A 104 4.07 20.90 6.32
CA SER A 104 5.35 21.56 6.58
C SER A 104 6.54 20.81 6.00
N ASP A 105 7.62 21.56 5.74
CA ASP A 105 8.89 21.00 5.24
C ASP A 105 9.56 20.10 6.28
N GLU A 106 9.31 20.34 7.57
CA GLU A 106 9.85 19.53 8.67
C GLU A 106 9.26 18.12 8.66
N VAL A 107 7.93 18.01 8.56
CA VAL A 107 7.24 16.71 8.45
C VAL A 107 7.65 16.01 7.16
N SER A 108 7.67 16.73 6.04
CA SER A 108 8.15 16.19 4.75
C SER A 108 9.55 15.62 4.82
N THR A 109 10.47 16.31 5.51
CA THR A 109 11.85 15.84 5.69
C THR A 109 11.92 14.53 6.46
N GLN A 110 11.11 14.39 7.52
CA GLN A 110 11.07 13.16 8.31
C GLN A 110 10.50 11.98 7.50
N ILE A 111 9.40 12.20 6.77
CA ILE A 111 8.82 11.20 5.87
C ILE A 111 9.84 10.75 4.81
N TRP A 112 10.48 11.71 4.13
CA TRP A 112 11.49 11.41 3.13
C TRP A 112 12.69 10.65 3.70
N ALA A 113 13.10 10.93 4.94
CA ALA A 113 14.17 10.18 5.60
C ALA A 113 13.77 8.71 5.86
N GLY A 114 12.51 8.46 6.22
CA GLY A 114 11.96 7.11 6.34
C GLY A 114 11.93 6.37 5.01
N MET A 115 11.37 7.01 3.97
CA MET A 115 11.26 6.46 2.62
C MET A 115 12.64 6.10 2.04
N GLN A 116 13.63 7.00 2.18
CA GLN A 116 15.00 6.74 1.72
C GLN A 116 15.64 5.56 2.46
N THR A 117 15.37 5.43 3.76
CA THR A 117 15.88 4.31 4.56
C THR A 117 15.28 2.99 4.09
N ALA A 118 13.97 2.93 3.86
CA ALA A 118 13.31 1.74 3.32
C ALA A 118 13.81 1.41 1.91
N ALA A 119 13.83 2.38 0.99
CA ALA A 119 14.31 2.20 -0.39
C ALA A 119 15.73 1.59 -0.45
N ARG A 120 16.65 2.10 0.38
CA ARG A 120 18.01 1.55 0.51
C ARG A 120 18.01 0.15 1.10
N SER A 121 17.21 -0.09 2.15
CA SER A 121 17.15 -1.38 2.84
C SER A 121 16.65 -2.51 1.93
N TYR A 122 15.63 -2.22 1.12
CA TYR A 122 15.03 -3.19 0.20
C TYR A 122 15.67 -3.21 -1.19
N GLY A 123 16.58 -2.28 -1.48
CA GLY A 123 17.23 -2.19 -2.79
C GLY A 123 16.27 -1.81 -3.92
N VAL A 124 15.23 -1.03 -3.62
CA VAL A 124 14.21 -0.60 -4.58
C VAL A 124 14.26 0.92 -4.72
N PRO A 125 14.46 1.45 -5.93
CA PRO A 125 14.54 2.90 -6.14
C PRO A 125 13.15 3.56 -6.05
N ILE A 126 13.14 4.79 -5.53
CA ILE A 126 12.01 5.71 -5.71
C ILE A 126 12.27 6.46 -7.03
N VAL A 127 11.39 6.30 -8.02
CA VAL A 127 11.66 6.70 -9.42
C VAL A 127 10.89 7.92 -9.89
N GLY A 128 10.12 8.54 -9.00
CA GLY A 128 9.32 9.72 -9.29
C GLY A 128 8.08 9.75 -8.42
N GLY A 129 7.21 10.73 -8.67
CA GLY A 129 6.04 10.93 -7.84
C GLY A 129 5.51 12.35 -7.91
N HIS A 130 4.73 12.72 -6.91
CA HIS A 130 4.19 14.05 -6.74
C HIS A 130 4.27 14.47 -5.28
N THR A 131 5.04 15.52 -5.00
CA THR A 131 5.12 16.14 -3.68
C THR A 131 4.51 17.53 -3.72
N THR A 132 3.51 17.79 -2.88
CA THR A 132 2.86 19.09 -2.72
C THR A 132 2.80 19.49 -1.25
N ARG A 133 2.94 20.79 -1.03
CA ARG A 133 2.69 21.42 0.27
C ARG A 133 1.26 21.94 0.32
N VAL A 134 0.53 21.61 1.39
CA VAL A 134 -0.85 22.04 1.64
C VAL A 134 -0.96 22.94 2.86
#